data_AF-A0A6B1GKP3-F1
#
_entry.id   AF-A0A6B1GKP3-F1
#
_cell.length_a   1.000
_cell.length_b   1.000
_cell.length_c   1.000
_cell.angle_alpha   90.00
_cell.angle_beta   90.00
_cell.angle_gamma   90.00
#
_symmetry.space_group_name_H-M   'P 1'
#
loop_
_entity.id
_entity.type
_entity.pdbx_description
1 polymer ?
#
loop_
_entity_poly.entity_id
_entity_poly.type
_entity_poly.pdbx_seq_one_letter_code
_entity_poly.pdbx_strand_id
1 'polypeptide(L)' 'MPPAAFHLRATMLPYGDTPCDLWVAGGRVRTRPIDGADPLAPEGGNVRPGHVDAHLHHVTNRDYKDL' A
#
# COMPACT_ATOMS: atom_id res chain seq x y z
N MET A 1 -10.64 -19.91 -4.91
CA MET A 1 -9.24 -19.52 -5.17
C MET A 1 -8.63 -19.05 -3.87
N PRO A 2 -7.35 -19.32 -3.59
CA PRO A 2 -6.65 -18.64 -2.51
C PRO A 2 -6.74 -17.12 -2.72
N PRO A 3 -6.77 -16.30 -1.66
CA PRO A 3 -6.75 -14.86 -1.81
C PRO A 3 -5.48 -14.45 -2.57
N ALA A 4 -5.59 -13.45 -3.45
CA ALA A 4 -4.42 -12.89 -4.13
C ALA A 4 -3.34 -12.52 -3.11
N ALA A 5 -2.11 -12.93 -3.41
CA ALA A 5 -0.93 -12.67 -2.60
C ALA A 5 0.07 -11.92 -3.47
N PHE A 6 0.70 -10.88 -2.89
CA PHE A 6 1.65 -10.05 -3.59
C PHE A 6 2.98 -9.97 -2.85
N HIS A 7 4.06 -9.85 -3.59
CA HIS A 7 5.42 -9.58 -3.10
C HIS A 7 5.88 -8.21 -3.58
N LEU A 8 6.57 -7.50 -2.68
CA LEU A 8 7.19 -6.21 -2.96
C LEU A 8 8.62 -6.23 -2.41
N ARG A 9 9.57 -5.83 -3.26
CA ARG A 9 10.96 -5.57 -2.86
C ARG A 9 11.26 -4.08 -3.04
N ALA A 10 11.28 -3.33 -1.95
CA ALA A 10 11.41 -1.86 -1.98
C ALA A 10 12.09 -1.30 -0.72
N THR A 11 12.58 -0.07 -0.81
CA THR A 11 13.18 0.67 0.32
C THR A 11 12.08 1.22 1.22
N MET A 12 12.09 0.86 2.51
CA MET A 12 11.05 1.28 3.46
C MET A 12 11.36 2.64 4.08
N LEU A 13 10.52 3.63 3.79
CA LEU A 13 10.61 4.95 4.39
C LEU A 13 9.84 5.03 5.72
N PRO A 14 10.30 5.83 6.70
CA PRO A 14 11.52 6.65 6.69
C PRO A 14 12.78 5.92 7.21
N TYR A 15 12.78 4.58 7.24
CA TYR A 15 13.69 3.81 8.09
C TYR A 15 15.07 3.51 7.49
N GLY A 16 15.32 3.78 6.20
CA GLY A 16 16.65 3.63 5.61
C GLY A 16 16.63 3.51 4.09
N ASP A 17 17.78 3.22 3.49
CA ASP A 17 18.03 3.03 2.06
C ASP A 17 18.03 1.54 1.62
N THR A 18 18.14 0.63 2.58
CA THR A 18 18.21 -0.81 2.32
C THR A 18 16.85 -1.36 1.90
N PRO A 19 16.74 -2.02 0.73
CA PRO A 19 15.50 -2.67 0.31
C PRO A 19 15.11 -3.82 1.24
N CYS A 20 13.81 -3.98 1.45
CA CYS A 20 13.21 -5.07 2.21
C CYS A 20 12.16 -5.82 1.39
N ASP A 21 11.89 -7.06 1.79
CA ASP A 21 10.84 -7.88 1.20
C ASP A 21 9.58 -7.83 2.08
N LEU A 22 8.45 -7.54 1.44
CA LEU A 22 7.12 -7.51 2.06
C LEU A 22 6.14 -8.36 1.25
N TRP A 23 5.20 -8.98 1.97
CA TRP A 23 4.11 -9.72 1.36
C TRP A 23 2.76 -9.16 1.79
N VAL A 24 1.82 -9.10 0.85
CA VAL A 24 0.46 -8.60 1.09
C VAL A 24 -0.54 -9.66 0.68
N ALA A 25 -1.36 -10.11 1.63
CA ALA A 25 -2.47 -11.02 1.35
C ALA A 25 -3.59 -10.81 2.37
N GLY A 26 -4.84 -10.86 1.91
CA GLY A 26 -6.01 -10.73 2.78
C GLY A 26 -6.02 -9.43 3.59
N GLY A 27 -5.60 -8.31 2.98
CA GLY A 27 -5.56 -7.00 3.64
C GLY A 27 -4.50 -6.84 4.71
N ARG A 28 -3.50 -7.75 4.79
CA ARG A 28 -2.43 -7.70 5.79
C ARG A 28 -1.06 -7.68 5.14
N VAL A 29 -0.17 -6.87 5.71
CA VAL A 29 1.26 -6.86 5.40
C VAL A 29 1.97 -7.92 6.25
N ARG A 30 2.92 -8.64 5.67
CA ARG A 30 3.74 -9.66 6.30
C ARG A 30 5.20 -9.47 5.92
N THR A 31 6.09 -9.86 6.83
CA THR A 31 7.55 -9.87 6.62
C THR A 31 8.11 -11.27 6.39
N ARG A 32 7.23 -12.27 6.27
CA ARG A 32 7.58 -13.65 5.95
C ARG A 32 7.00 -14.02 4.58
N PRO A 33 7.70 -14.86 3.81
CA PRO A 33 7.25 -15.31 2.50
C PRO A 33 5.85 -15.90 2.49
N ILE A 34 5.14 -15.66 1.39
CA ILE A 34 3.91 -16.36 1.01
C ILE A 34 4.18 -17.03 -0.34
N ASP A 35 4.00 -18.34 -0.41
CA ASP A 35 4.19 -19.11 -1.63
C ASP A 35 3.20 -18.67 -2.71
N GLY A 36 3.70 -18.54 -3.95
CA GLY A 36 2.90 -18.14 -5.10
C GLY A 36 2.46 -16.67 -5.10
N ALA A 37 3.14 -15.80 -4.36
CA ALA A 37 2.89 -14.36 -4.39
C ALA A 37 3.41 -13.72 -5.69
N ASP A 38 2.57 -12.92 -6.35
CA ASP A 38 2.93 -12.21 -7.58
C ASP A 38 3.65 -10.88 -7.27
N PRO A 39 4.59 -10.43 -8.11
CA PRO A 39 5.19 -9.10 -7.95
C PRO A 39 4.12 -8.00 -8.04
N LEU A 40 4.04 -7.13 -7.03
CA LEU A 40 3.08 -6.00 -7.03
C LEU A 40 3.52 -4.86 -7.94
N ALA A 41 4.83 -4.67 -8.04
CA ALA A 41 5.50 -3.59 -8.77
C ALA A 41 6.91 -4.06 -9.16
N PRO A 42 7.59 -3.37 -10.11
CA PRO A 42 9.01 -3.59 -10.35
C PRO A 42 9.83 -3.44 -9.06
N GLU A 43 10.91 -4.22 -8.95
CA GLU A 43 11.79 -4.13 -7.78
C GLU A 43 12.44 -2.75 -7.66
N GLY A 44 12.67 -2.33 -6.41
CA GLY A 44 13.20 -1.03 -6.08
C GLY A 44 12.11 -0.01 -5.77
N GLY A 45 12.45 1.27 -5.84
CA GLY A 45 11.57 2.34 -5.39
C GLY A 45 11.32 2.34 -3.88
N ASN A 46 10.29 3.07 -3.46
CA ASN A 46 10.02 3.33 -2.06
C ASN A 46 8.66 2.78 -1.63
N VAL A 47 8.63 2.17 -0.45
CA VAL A 47 7.39 1.77 0.24
C VAL A 47 7.24 2.57 1.53
N ARG A 48 6.01 2.97 1.83
CA ARG A 48 5.62 3.66 3.06
C ARG A 48 4.15 3.34 3.38
N PRO A 49 3.70 3.57 4.62
CA PRO A 49 2.27 3.60 4.91
C PRO A 49 1.53 4.54 3.95
N GLY A 50 0.31 4.16 3.57
CA GLY A 50 -0.55 5.03 2.77
C GLY A 50 -0.76 6.36 3.48
N HIS A 51 -0.74 7.45 2.73
CA HIS A 51 -1.03 8.76 3.31
C HIS A 51 -2.46 8.83 3.81
N VAL A 52 -2.63 9.50 4.94
CA VAL A 52 -3.94 9.86 5.48
C VAL A 52 -4.17 11.31 5.14
N ASP A 53 -5.20 11.58 4.33
CA ASP A 53 -5.72 12.93 4.17
C ASP A 53 -6.50 13.29 5.45
N ALA A 54 -5.92 14.16 6.26
CA ALA A 54 -6.44 14.50 7.59
C ALA A 54 -7.54 15.55 7.55
N HIS A 55 -7.66 16.29 6.45
CA HIS A 55 -8.61 17.40 6.37
C HIS A 55 -8.98 17.65 4.93
N LEU A 56 -10.22 17.29 4.60
CA LEU A 56 -10.71 17.41 3.25
C LEU A 56 -12.21 17.76 3.26
N HIS A 57 -12.68 18.41 2.21
CA HIS A 57 -14.09 18.70 2.01
C HIS A 57 -14.61 17.82 0.86
N HIS A 58 -15.24 16.68 1.18
CA HIS A 58 -15.77 15.74 0.18
C HIS A 58 -17.05 16.24 -0.52
N VAL A 59 -17.67 17.31 -0.01
CA VAL A 59 -18.88 17.89 -0.60
C VAL A 59 -18.54 18.67 -1.86
N THR A 60 -19.22 18.35 -2.94
CA THR A 60 -19.08 19.09 -4.19
C THR A 60 -19.98 20.32 -4.14
N ASN A 61 -19.77 21.30 -5.01
CA ASN A 61 -20.61 22.50 -5.13
C ASN A 61 -22.11 22.20 -5.42
N ARG A 62 -22.47 20.93 -5.64
CA ARG A 62 -23.85 20.46 -5.80
C ARG A 62 -24.57 20.29 -4.46
N ASP A 63 -23.84 20.07 -3.37
CA ASP A 63 -24.41 19.82 -2.03
C ASP A 63 -24.74 21.11 -1.26
N TYR A 64 -24.29 22.28 -1.76
CA TYR A 64 -24.53 23.59 -1.15
C TYR A 64 -25.79 24.30 -1.66
N LYS A 65 -26.42 23.82 -2.73
CA LYS A 65 -27.60 24.49 -3.32
C LYS A 65 -28.93 24.10 -2.66
N ASP A 66 -28.92 23.09 -1.79
CA ASP A 66 -30.12 22.54 -1.14
C ASP A 66 -30.09 22.72 0.41
N LEU A 67 -29.23 23.62 0.92
CA LEU A 67 -29.25 24.13 2.30
C LEU A 67 -29.71 25.59 2.31
#